data_AF-I0BG95-F1
#
_entry.id   AF-I0BG95-F1
#
_cell.length_a   1.000
_cell.length_b   1.000
_cell.length_c   1.000
_cell.angle_alpha   90.00
_cell.angle_beta   90.00
_cell.angle_gamma   90.00
#
_symmetry.space_group_name_H-M   'P 1'
#
loop_
_entity.id
_entity.type
_entity.pdbx_description
1 polymer ?
#
loop_
_entity_poly.entity_id
_entity_poly.type
_entity_poly.pdbx_seq_one_letter_code
_entity_poly.pdbx_strand_id
1 'polypeptide(L)'
;MDEIDEDVKNGFAGNKAGLITIIVILGILSSFLVFPIVIYFASPFLIKMDRGNVTLPHGWFVTQTADGGPGPYNIERSGKEIISPTITEIAWYENFVIFKRVQPDGFESVGVIDTSLKRKNVHILKDTKVNQEFLYNQYKIPKGIELNPVEEVWFKLKR
;
A
#
# COMPACT_ATOMS: atom_id res chain seq x y z
N MET A 1 66.40 -15.52 -28.46
CA MET A 1 65.39 -14.88 -29.32
C MET A 1 64.14 -14.81 -28.45
N ASP A 2 64.20 -14.02 -27.37
CA ASP A 2 63.33 -14.21 -26.19
C ASP A 2 62.88 -12.88 -25.56
N GLU A 3 63.04 -11.75 -26.23
CA GLU A 3 62.72 -10.43 -25.65
C GLU A 3 61.39 -9.86 -26.20
N ILE A 4 60.84 -10.45 -27.27
CA ILE A 4 59.62 -9.96 -27.95
C ILE A 4 58.33 -10.51 -27.30
N ASP A 5 58.44 -11.58 -26.50
CA ASP A 5 57.29 -12.30 -25.95
C ASP A 5 56.78 -11.74 -24.61
N GLU A 6 57.60 -10.94 -23.91
CA GLU A 6 57.25 -10.35 -22.61
C GLU A 6 56.42 -9.07 -22.77
N ASP A 7 56.74 -8.23 -23.77
CA ASP A 7 56.00 -7.00 -24.08
C ASP A 7 54.60 -7.27 -24.66
N VAL A 8 54.44 -8.34 -25.44
CA VAL A 8 53.13 -8.76 -25.97
C VAL A 8 52.24 -9.29 -24.85
N LYS A 9 52.78 -10.03 -23.87
CA LYS A 9 52.04 -10.48 -22.67
C LYS A 9 51.59 -9.31 -21.79
N ASN A 10 52.45 -8.30 -21.61
CA ASN A 10 52.14 -7.11 -20.82
C ASN A 10 51.09 -6.20 -21.51
N GLY A 11 51.08 -6.14 -22.85
CA GLY A 11 50.05 -5.44 -23.62
C GLY A 11 48.65 -6.07 -23.51
N PHE A 12 48.56 -7.41 -23.43
CA PHE A 12 47.27 -8.12 -23.27
C PHE A 12 46.73 -8.09 -21.84
N ALA A 13 47.60 -8.05 -20.83
CA ALA A 13 47.21 -7.89 -19.43
C ALA A 13 46.62 -6.49 -19.14
N GLY A 14 47.20 -5.44 -19.74
CA GLY A 14 46.69 -4.07 -19.66
C GLY A 14 45.31 -3.90 -20.31
N ASN A 15 45.04 -4.65 -21.38
CA ASN A 15 43.76 -4.55 -22.11
C ASN A 15 42.61 -5.23 -21.35
N LYS A 16 42.86 -6.35 -20.66
CA LYS A 16 41.84 -7.03 -19.83
C LYS A 16 41.55 -6.27 -18.54
N ALA A 17 42.58 -5.78 -17.85
CA ALA A 17 42.41 -4.98 -16.64
C ALA A 17 41.72 -3.64 -16.92
N GLY A 18 42.04 -2.98 -18.04
CA GLY A 18 41.38 -1.76 -18.50
C GLY A 18 39.90 -1.99 -18.81
N LEU A 19 39.56 -3.09 -19.48
CA LEU A 19 38.18 -3.44 -19.83
C LEU A 19 37.33 -3.78 -18.58
N ILE A 20 37.92 -4.50 -17.61
CA ILE A 20 37.30 -4.75 -16.30
C ILE A 20 37.05 -3.42 -15.57
N THR A 21 38.03 -2.51 -15.58
CA THR A 21 37.91 -1.19 -14.93
C THR A 21 36.77 -0.36 -15.55
N ILE A 22 36.66 -0.36 -16.88
CA ILE A 22 35.56 0.32 -17.60
C ILE A 22 34.20 -0.31 -17.25
N ILE A 23 34.09 -1.64 -17.19
CA ILE A 23 32.85 -2.33 -16.81
C ILE A 23 32.45 -1.97 -15.37
N VAL A 24 33.40 -1.94 -14.44
CA VAL A 24 33.14 -1.57 -13.04
C VAL A 24 32.66 -0.11 -12.94
N ILE A 25 33.31 0.81 -13.64
CA ILE A 25 32.90 2.23 -13.68
C ILE A 25 31.50 2.38 -14.26
N LEU A 26 31.20 1.70 -15.37
CA LEU A 26 29.87 1.72 -15.99
C LEU A 26 28.80 1.08 -15.08
N GLY A 27 29.13 0.00 -14.38
CA GLY A 27 28.24 -0.64 -13.41
C GLY A 27 27.93 0.28 -12.23
N ILE A 28 28.94 1.00 -11.72
CA ILE A 28 28.78 2.00 -10.65
C ILE A 28 27.90 3.16 -11.15
N LEU A 29 28.19 3.72 -12.32
CA LEU A 29 27.39 4.79 -12.95
C LEU A 29 25.92 4.35 -13.17
N SER A 30 25.72 3.13 -13.65
CA SER A 30 24.38 2.56 -13.81
C SER A 30 23.67 2.40 -12.46
N SER A 31 24.37 1.93 -11.43
CA SER A 31 23.80 1.82 -10.08
C SER A 31 23.38 3.19 -9.51
N PHE A 32 24.20 4.22 -9.70
CA PHE A 32 23.86 5.60 -9.30
C PHE A 32 22.67 6.18 -10.06
N LEU A 33 22.34 5.68 -11.26
CA LEU A 33 21.16 6.11 -12.01
C LEU A 33 19.93 5.27 -11.64
N VAL A 34 20.06 3.96 -11.47
CA VAL A 34 18.94 3.05 -11.21
C VAL A 34 18.47 3.14 -9.76
N PHE A 35 19.39 3.25 -8.80
CA PHE A 35 19.05 3.30 -7.37
C PHE A 35 18.13 4.47 -6.98
N PRO A 36 18.40 5.74 -7.39
CA PRO A 36 17.49 6.84 -7.08
C PRO A 36 16.13 6.70 -7.78
N ILE A 37 16.07 6.06 -8.97
CA ILE A 37 14.80 5.76 -9.64
C ILE A 37 13.98 4.78 -8.79
N VAL A 38 14.59 3.69 -8.30
CA VAL A 38 13.91 2.72 -7.43
C VAL A 38 13.41 3.40 -6.15
N ILE A 39 14.23 4.23 -5.51
CA ILE A 39 13.81 5.00 -4.31
C ILE A 39 12.67 5.95 -4.65
N TYR A 40 12.75 6.68 -5.76
CA TYR A 40 11.71 7.60 -6.18
C TYR A 40 10.36 6.90 -6.38
N PHE A 41 10.34 5.69 -6.97
CA PHE A 41 9.11 4.92 -7.14
C PHE A 41 8.64 4.17 -5.89
N ALA A 42 9.55 3.74 -5.01
CA ALA A 42 9.20 3.04 -3.78
C ALA A 42 8.78 3.99 -2.64
N SER A 43 9.32 5.21 -2.62
CA SER A 43 9.08 6.17 -1.54
C SER A 43 7.61 6.52 -1.35
N PRO A 44 6.76 6.77 -2.36
CA PRO A 44 5.35 7.11 -2.13
C PRO A 44 4.58 5.96 -1.45
N PHE A 45 4.96 4.71 -1.74
CA PHE A 45 4.35 3.53 -1.14
C PHE A 45 4.78 3.35 0.32
N LEU A 46 6.09 3.50 0.61
CA LEU A 46 6.60 3.45 1.97
C LEU A 46 6.03 4.57 2.85
N ILE A 47 5.97 5.79 2.31
CA ILE A 47 5.44 6.93 3.07
C ILE A 47 3.93 6.76 3.30
N LYS A 48 3.16 6.19 2.35
CA LYS A 48 1.75 5.81 2.59
C LYS A 48 1.57 4.78 3.71
N MET A 49 2.47 3.79 3.81
CA MET A 49 2.38 2.78 4.88
C MET A 49 2.73 3.33 6.27
N ASP A 50 3.66 4.29 6.35
CA ASP A 50 4.04 4.91 7.62
C ASP A 50 2.98 5.92 8.14
N ARG A 51 2.18 6.47 7.23
CA ARG A 51 1.14 7.49 7.50
C ARG A 51 -0.15 7.00 8.15
N GLY A 52 -0.46 5.70 8.04
CA GLY A 52 -1.77 5.20 8.46
C GLY A 52 -2.19 4.03 7.60
N ASN A 53 -1.90 2.81 8.04
CA ASN A 53 -2.34 1.60 7.37
C ASN A 53 -2.93 0.60 8.36
N VAL A 54 -4.18 0.20 8.12
CA VAL A 54 -4.80 -0.96 8.77
C VAL A 54 -4.86 -2.09 7.76
N THR A 55 -4.13 -3.18 8.04
CA THR A 55 -4.20 -4.39 7.23
C THR A 55 -5.51 -5.12 7.53
N LEU A 56 -6.29 -5.37 6.50
CA LEU A 56 -7.57 -6.07 6.57
C LEU A 56 -7.43 -7.50 6.03
N PRO A 57 -8.39 -8.39 6.32
CA PRO A 57 -8.43 -9.74 5.77
C PRO A 57 -8.29 -9.78 4.23
N HIS A 58 -7.71 -10.86 3.71
CA HIS A 58 -7.56 -11.13 2.26
C HIS A 58 -6.75 -10.09 1.47
N GLY A 59 -5.79 -9.41 2.13
CA GLY A 59 -4.86 -8.48 1.48
C GLY A 59 -5.52 -7.15 1.07
N TRP A 60 -6.55 -6.75 1.82
CA TRP A 60 -7.14 -5.42 1.76
C TRP A 60 -6.45 -4.49 2.75
N PHE A 61 -6.53 -3.19 2.50
CA PHE A 61 -5.86 -2.19 3.31
C PHE A 61 -6.76 -0.97 3.47
N VAL A 62 -6.74 -0.37 4.67
CA VAL A 62 -7.26 0.98 4.89
C VAL A 62 -6.08 1.93 4.98
N THR A 63 -5.96 2.83 4.01
CA THR A 63 -4.80 3.72 3.86
C THR A 63 -5.21 5.18 3.92
N GLN A 64 -4.36 6.04 4.47
CA GLN A 64 -4.61 7.48 4.48
C GLN A 64 -4.46 8.09 3.07
N THR A 65 -5.35 9.01 2.70
CA THR A 65 -5.41 9.56 1.33
C THR A 65 -4.32 10.59 1.01
N ALA A 66 -3.87 11.39 1.99
CA ALA A 66 -2.97 12.52 1.76
C ALA A 66 -2.02 12.77 2.93
N ASP A 67 -0.94 13.50 2.65
CA ASP A 67 -0.02 14.08 3.64
C ASP A 67 -0.72 15.13 4.50
N GLY A 68 -0.64 15.03 5.83
CA GLY A 68 -0.85 16.20 6.70
C GLY A 68 -1.82 16.09 7.88
N GLY A 69 -2.32 14.91 8.25
CA GLY A 69 -3.13 14.76 9.48
C GLY A 69 -4.22 13.69 9.37
N PRO A 70 -4.93 13.37 10.46
CA PRO A 70 -5.87 12.24 10.48
C PRO A 70 -7.04 12.42 9.50
N GLY A 71 -7.18 11.44 8.60
CA GLY A 71 -8.25 11.35 7.61
C GLY A 71 -8.07 12.20 6.34
N PRO A 72 -8.93 11.98 5.31
CA PRO A 72 -9.80 10.82 5.11
C PRO A 72 -9.00 9.56 4.74
N TYR A 73 -9.64 8.39 4.92
CA TYR A 73 -9.03 7.11 4.56
C TYR A 73 -9.71 6.48 3.34
N ASN A 74 -8.95 5.64 2.66
CA ASN A 74 -9.33 4.83 1.52
C ASN A 74 -9.37 3.37 1.89
N ILE A 75 -10.21 2.60 1.19
CA ILE A 75 -10.10 1.13 1.20
C ILE A 75 -9.54 0.70 -0.14
N GLU A 76 -8.40 0.02 -0.08
CA GLU A 76 -7.62 -0.39 -1.23
C GLU A 76 -7.38 -1.91 -1.22
N ARG A 77 -7.16 -2.47 -2.40
CA ARG A 77 -6.71 -3.85 -2.57
C ARG A 77 -5.62 -3.89 -3.63
N SER A 78 -4.48 -4.50 -3.30
CA SER A 78 -3.35 -4.65 -4.24
C SER A 78 -2.93 -3.32 -4.89
N GLY A 79 -2.94 -2.22 -4.12
CA GLY A 79 -2.60 -0.88 -4.60
C GLY A 79 -3.67 -0.21 -5.48
N LYS A 80 -4.84 -0.83 -5.65
CA LYS A 80 -5.99 -0.24 -6.33
C LYS A 80 -7.02 0.24 -5.32
N GLU A 81 -7.39 1.50 -5.46
CA GLU A 81 -8.45 2.13 -4.68
C GLU A 81 -9.83 1.58 -5.07
N ILE A 82 -10.56 1.05 -4.10
CA ILE A 82 -11.89 0.46 -4.29
C ILE A 82 -12.96 1.40 -3.75
N ILE A 83 -12.70 2.01 -2.60
CA ILE A 83 -13.52 3.04 -1.98
C ILE A 83 -12.65 4.26 -1.72
N SER A 84 -13.00 5.34 -2.39
CA SER A 84 -12.27 6.60 -2.49
C SER A 84 -13.14 7.76 -2.03
N PRO A 85 -12.48 8.81 -1.52
CA PRO A 85 -12.08 8.91 -0.12
C PRO A 85 -13.31 9.16 0.74
N THR A 86 -13.19 9.06 2.07
CA THR A 86 -14.12 9.58 3.13
C THR A 86 -14.38 8.59 4.26
N ILE A 87 -13.64 7.48 4.35
CA ILE A 87 -13.82 6.55 5.46
C ILE A 87 -13.36 7.22 6.75
N THR A 88 -14.21 7.17 7.78
CA THR A 88 -13.94 7.73 9.12
C THR A 88 -13.78 6.64 10.17
N GLU A 89 -14.61 5.61 10.11
CA GLU A 89 -14.63 4.51 11.07
C GLU A 89 -14.67 3.17 10.35
N ILE A 90 -14.07 2.16 10.97
CA ILE A 90 -14.02 0.79 10.44
C ILE A 90 -14.19 -0.23 11.56
N ALA A 91 -14.68 -1.39 11.16
CA ALA A 91 -14.65 -2.63 11.93
C ALA A 91 -14.60 -3.80 10.94
N TRP A 92 -14.27 -5.00 11.41
CA TRP A 92 -14.34 -6.18 10.57
C TRP A 92 -14.73 -7.42 11.36
N TYR A 93 -15.34 -8.36 10.66
CA TYR A 93 -15.71 -9.67 11.15
C TYR A 93 -15.47 -10.70 10.06
N GLU A 94 -14.61 -11.68 10.34
CA GLU A 94 -14.20 -12.69 9.37
C GLU A 94 -13.72 -12.05 8.05
N ASN A 95 -14.51 -12.17 6.97
CA ASN A 95 -14.24 -11.60 5.65
C ASN A 95 -14.99 -10.29 5.37
N PHE A 96 -15.81 -9.78 6.30
CA PHE A 96 -16.59 -8.58 6.09
C PHE A 96 -15.94 -7.38 6.77
N VAL A 97 -15.80 -6.29 6.02
CA VAL A 97 -15.32 -5.00 6.54
C VAL A 97 -16.50 -4.05 6.55
N ILE A 98 -16.87 -3.60 7.75
CA ILE A 98 -17.89 -2.58 7.95
C ILE A 98 -17.17 -1.24 8.03
N PHE A 99 -17.69 -0.23 7.35
CA PHE A 99 -17.10 1.10 7.35
C PHE A 99 -18.18 2.16 7.40
N LYS A 100 -17.85 3.28 8.06
CA LYS A 100 -18.61 4.53 7.97
C LYS A 100 -17.83 5.53 7.14
N ARG A 101 -18.53 6.30 6.32
CA ARG A 101 -17.95 7.35 5.50
C ARG A 101 -18.81 8.60 5.46
N VAL A 102 -18.16 9.75 5.30
CA VAL A 102 -18.82 11.06 5.21
C VAL A 102 -18.56 11.68 3.85
N GLN A 103 -19.52 11.66 2.94
CA GLN A 103 -19.34 12.22 1.60
C GLN A 103 -19.11 13.75 1.63
N PRO A 104 -18.55 14.36 0.56
CA PRO A 104 -18.24 15.78 0.53
C PRO A 104 -19.45 16.72 0.74
N ASP A 105 -20.66 16.23 0.47
CA ASP A 105 -21.94 16.90 0.73
C ASP A 105 -22.40 16.78 2.19
N GLY A 106 -21.57 16.19 3.06
CA GLY A 106 -21.89 15.90 4.46
C GLY A 106 -22.73 14.64 4.66
N PHE A 107 -23.03 13.88 3.60
CA PHE A 107 -23.86 12.68 3.72
C PHE A 107 -23.09 11.53 4.38
N GLU A 108 -23.54 11.17 5.58
CA GLU A 108 -23.04 10.00 6.29
C GLU A 108 -23.65 8.71 5.72
N SER A 109 -22.78 7.75 5.44
CA SER A 109 -23.18 6.43 4.97
C SER A 109 -22.40 5.34 5.67
N VAL A 110 -23.06 4.20 5.82
CA VAL A 110 -22.47 2.96 6.31
C VAL A 110 -22.42 1.96 5.17
N GLY A 111 -21.36 1.17 5.10
CA GLY A 111 -21.26 0.12 4.11
C GLY A 111 -20.54 -1.11 4.62
N VAL A 112 -20.73 -2.20 3.87
CA VAL A 112 -20.04 -3.47 4.09
C VAL A 112 -19.36 -3.89 2.79
N ILE A 113 -18.11 -4.34 2.92
CA ILE A 113 -17.34 -4.97 1.85
C ILE A 113 -17.12 -6.43 2.20
N ASP A 114 -17.40 -7.32 1.25
CA ASP A 114 -16.92 -8.69 1.31
C ASP A 114 -15.49 -8.79 0.74
N THR A 115 -14.51 -8.95 1.62
CA THR A 115 -13.09 -9.01 1.25
C THR A 115 -12.68 -10.35 0.62
N SER A 116 -13.48 -11.41 0.81
CA SER A 116 -13.22 -12.73 0.22
C SER A 116 -13.33 -12.70 -1.31
N LEU A 117 -14.22 -11.85 -1.83
CA LEU A 117 -14.47 -11.72 -3.25
C LEU A 117 -13.41 -10.85 -3.92
N LYS A 118 -12.90 -11.28 -5.07
CA LYS A 118 -11.93 -10.51 -5.89
C LYS A 118 -12.54 -9.29 -6.58
N ARG A 119 -13.87 -9.17 -6.59
CA ARG A 119 -14.62 -8.08 -7.25
C ARG A 119 -15.14 -7.10 -6.20
N LYS A 120 -15.45 -5.87 -6.63
CA LYS A 120 -16.09 -4.86 -5.80
C LYS A 120 -17.50 -5.33 -5.42
N ASN A 121 -17.62 -6.00 -4.27
CA ASN A 121 -18.90 -6.32 -3.63
C ASN A 121 -19.06 -5.41 -2.42
N VAL A 122 -19.60 -4.22 -2.66
CA VAL A 122 -19.75 -3.16 -1.68
C VAL A 122 -21.21 -2.77 -1.63
N HIS A 123 -21.81 -2.87 -0.45
CA HIS A 123 -23.17 -2.39 -0.19
C HIS A 123 -23.06 -1.15 0.69
N ILE A 124 -23.62 -0.03 0.22
CA ILE A 124 -23.58 1.26 0.93
C ILE A 124 -25.00 1.76 1.10
N LEU A 125 -25.36 2.17 2.32
CA LEU A 125 -26.64 2.75 2.66
C LEU A 125 -26.44 4.03 3.48
N LYS A 126 -27.50 4.84 3.59
CA LYS A 126 -27.50 5.98 4.50
C LYS A 126 -27.24 5.52 5.93
N ASP A 127 -26.43 6.27 6.67
CA ASP A 127 -26.17 5.93 8.07
C ASP A 127 -27.41 6.14 8.94
N THR A 128 -28.08 5.04 9.27
CA THR A 128 -29.23 4.97 10.17
C THR A 128 -29.18 3.63 10.91
N LYS A 129 -29.69 3.57 12.14
CA LYS A 129 -29.74 2.31 12.92
C LYS A 129 -30.41 1.17 12.15
N VAL A 130 -31.49 1.46 11.43
CA VAL A 130 -32.23 0.47 10.63
C VAL A 130 -31.37 -0.08 9.50
N ASN A 131 -30.66 0.79 8.76
CA ASN A 131 -29.79 0.35 7.66
C ASN A 131 -28.54 -0.39 8.17
N GLN A 132 -27.99 0.02 9.32
CA GLN A 132 -26.90 -0.70 9.97
C GLN A 132 -27.35 -2.12 10.34
N GLU A 133 -28.48 -2.26 11.03
CA GLU A 133 -29.03 -3.59 11.38
C GLU A 133 -29.36 -4.42 10.12
N PHE A 134 -29.87 -3.79 9.06
CA PHE A 134 -30.12 -4.46 7.79
C PHE A 134 -28.83 -5.02 7.20
N LEU A 135 -27.75 -4.24 7.12
CA LEU A 135 -26.46 -4.71 6.63
C LEU A 135 -25.90 -5.83 7.50
N TYR A 136 -25.99 -5.69 8.82
CA TYR A 136 -25.48 -6.70 9.75
C TYR A 136 -26.22 -8.03 9.56
N ASN A 137 -27.56 -7.98 9.44
CA ASN A 137 -28.38 -9.17 9.20
C ASN A 137 -28.12 -9.78 7.81
N GLN A 138 -28.02 -8.96 6.76
CA GLN A 138 -27.77 -9.42 5.39
C GLN A 138 -26.46 -10.20 5.29
N TYR A 139 -25.42 -9.74 5.97
CA TYR A 139 -24.07 -10.33 5.96
C TYR A 139 -23.81 -11.26 7.15
N LYS A 140 -24.82 -11.53 7.99
CA LYS A 140 -24.72 -12.35 9.21
C LYS A 140 -23.61 -11.90 10.16
N ILE A 141 -23.36 -10.59 10.22
CA ILE A 141 -22.39 -9.96 11.11
C ILE A 141 -23.02 -9.91 12.51
N PRO A 142 -22.33 -10.38 13.57
CA PRO A 142 -22.86 -10.34 14.93
C PRO A 142 -23.23 -8.92 15.37
N LYS A 143 -24.31 -8.80 16.15
CA LYS A 143 -24.61 -7.55 16.86
C LYS A 143 -23.52 -7.31 17.91
N GLY A 144 -23.11 -6.05 18.07
CA GLY A 144 -22.06 -5.66 19.03
C GLY A 144 -20.68 -5.43 18.41
N ILE A 145 -20.55 -5.53 17.08
CA ILE A 145 -19.34 -5.07 16.41
C ILE A 145 -19.36 -3.55 16.31
N GLU A 146 -18.48 -2.93 17.09
CA GLU A 146 -18.35 -1.48 17.20
C GLU A 146 -17.41 -0.95 16.11
N LEU A 147 -17.91 0.06 15.40
CA LEU A 147 -17.11 0.87 14.49
C LEU A 147 -16.17 1.74 15.33
N ASN A 148 -14.88 1.66 15.02
CA ASN A 148 -13.84 2.46 15.68
C ASN A 148 -13.25 3.45 14.66
N PRO A 149 -12.85 4.66 15.08
CA PRO A 149 -12.08 5.55 14.23
C PRO A 149 -10.86 4.84 13.63
N VAL A 150 -10.63 5.00 12.32
CA VAL A 150 -9.52 4.30 11.63
C VAL A 150 -8.18 4.57 12.31
N GLU A 151 -7.99 5.81 12.77
CA GLU A 151 -6.78 6.23 13.49
C GLU A 151 -6.58 5.46 14.81
N GLU A 152 -7.65 5.27 15.58
CA GLU A 152 -7.58 4.52 16.84
C GLU A 152 -7.23 3.05 16.58
N VAL A 153 -7.84 2.45 15.55
CA VAL A 153 -7.52 1.08 15.12
C VAL A 153 -6.05 0.97 14.72
N TRP A 154 -5.55 1.93 13.96
CA TRP A 154 -4.16 1.96 13.53
C TRP A 154 -3.19 2.05 14.70
N PHE A 155 -3.45 2.94 15.67
CA PHE A 155 -2.62 3.04 16.88
C PHE A 155 -2.65 1.78 17.74
N LYS A 156 -3.80 1.10 17.85
CA LYS A 156 -3.90 -0.19 18.57
C LYS A 156 -3.04 -1.28 17.93
N LEU A 157 -2.95 -1.32 16.59
CA LEU A 157 -2.18 -2.33 15.86
C LEU A 157 -0.67 -2.07 15.82
N LYS A 158 -0.22 -0.83 16.10
CA LYS A 158 1.21 -0.47 16.16
C LYS A 158 1.89 -0.81 17.50
N ARG A 159 1.14 -1.13 18.55
CA ARG A 159 1.67 -1.53 19.87
C ARG A 159 1.87 -3.03 19.96
#